data_AF-A0A6F9DAF9-F1
#
_entry.id   AF-A0A6F9DAF9-F1
#
_cell.length_a   1.000
_cell.length_b   1.000
_cell.length_c   1.000
_cell.angle_alpha   90.00
_cell.angle_beta   90.00
_cell.angle_gamma   90.00
#
_symmetry.space_group_name_H-M   'P 1'
#
loop_
_entity.id
_entity.type
_entity.pdbx_description
1 polymer ?
#
loop_
_entity_poly.entity_id
_entity_poly.type
_entity_poly.pdbx_seq_one_letter_code
_entity_poly.pdbx_strand_id
1 'polypeptide(L)'
;MELMKSVTFVSDRGANVKKALEVFNWLPCCCHILNTVLYHVFRIKPASILCNDNEENEETLLYDETYYSQISSVVKLLTEVKDLVTYLKRSGLACMLTSSVIQECETRWNTKLAVLISVNKVFDEIETLLIEKGQQSRLENIDIVLMNELINFLLPFKQVSEAMEGDKYPTIHGVLLWKKKLLDHCKTLPTNTIVLKMLKLKCTQLIKSKWPSLDTYKIALFLFPKFKSLSVLPVECAVEVPNLVREKLDVNQSSSNSGFQPMLSSDHTYQNVTQKKRKFDFALDFNDYADTPNTEQTYDEVTKYIHADFSSECTTGANHLGGFDVIKFWNQQSSLFPKLAKFAKSVLSTPCSSASSERVFSCAARVYEERRNQLHPESINAIVFLNSFLKE
;
A
#
# COMPACT_ATOMS: atom_id res chain seq x y z
N MET A 1 -14.50 20.98 -12.99
CA MET A 1 -14.23 19.66 -13.59
C MET A 1 -12.77 19.50 -14.01
N GLU A 2 -12.11 20.53 -14.55
CA GLU A 2 -10.68 20.47 -14.93
C GLU A 2 -9.74 20.12 -13.77
N LEU A 3 -9.94 20.69 -12.58
CA LEU A 3 -9.13 20.36 -11.41
C LEU A 3 -9.21 18.88 -11.01
N MET A 4 -10.35 18.22 -11.24
CA MET A 4 -10.51 16.79 -10.93
C MET A 4 -9.76 15.89 -11.90
N LYS A 5 -9.42 16.38 -13.11
CA LYS A 5 -8.64 15.62 -14.09
C LYS A 5 -7.15 15.53 -13.72
N SER A 6 -6.64 16.43 -12.87
CA SER A 6 -5.26 16.40 -12.38
C SER A 6 -5.10 15.66 -11.04
N VAL A 7 -6.20 15.23 -10.42
CA VAL A 7 -6.19 14.50 -9.15
C VAL A 7 -6.10 12.99 -9.40
N THR A 8 -5.22 12.34 -8.64
CA THR A 8 -5.15 10.87 -8.58
C THR A 8 -6.00 10.38 -7.42
N PHE A 9 -7.05 9.61 -7.72
CA PHE A 9 -7.94 9.04 -6.71
C PHE A 9 -7.49 7.62 -6.33
N VAL A 10 -7.54 7.29 -5.05
CA VAL A 10 -7.24 5.95 -4.54
C VAL A 10 -8.43 5.46 -3.72
N SER A 11 -9.06 4.36 -4.13
CA SER A 11 -10.22 3.80 -3.43
C SER A 11 -10.23 2.27 -3.49
N ASP A 12 -11.12 1.64 -2.73
CA ASP A 12 -11.45 0.23 -2.93
C ASP A 12 -12.08 -0.03 -4.32
N ARG A 13 -12.33 -1.31 -4.61
CA ARG A 13 -12.89 -1.77 -5.89
C ARG A 13 -14.42 -1.91 -5.86
N GLY A 14 -15.10 -1.25 -4.92
CA GLY A 14 -16.55 -1.22 -4.87
C GLY A 14 -17.13 -0.72 -6.21
N ALA A 15 -18.15 -1.41 -6.71
CA ALA A 15 -18.67 -1.15 -8.07
C ALA A 15 -19.08 0.31 -8.28
N ASN A 16 -19.72 0.92 -7.27
CA ASN A 16 -20.20 2.30 -7.34
C ASN A 16 -19.05 3.32 -7.36
N VAL A 17 -18.07 3.18 -6.45
CA VAL A 17 -16.93 4.12 -6.38
C VAL A 17 -16.03 3.98 -7.61
N LYS A 18 -15.81 2.75 -8.09
CA LYS A 18 -15.06 2.50 -9.32
C LYS A 18 -15.75 3.18 -10.51
N LYS A 19 -17.05 2.98 -10.69
CA LYS A 19 -17.81 3.60 -11.79
C LYS A 19 -17.83 5.12 -11.72
N ALA A 20 -17.82 5.69 -10.51
CA ALA A 20 -17.76 7.13 -10.31
C ALA A 20 -16.38 7.72 -10.65
N LEU A 21 -15.31 6.96 -10.42
CA LEU A 21 -13.92 7.45 -10.52
C LEU A 21 -13.17 6.98 -11.78
N GLU A 22 -13.69 6.01 -12.53
CA GLU A 22 -13.04 5.46 -13.73
C GLU A 22 -12.83 6.48 -14.85
N VAL A 23 -13.59 7.58 -14.84
CA VAL A 23 -13.43 8.72 -15.75
C VAL A 23 -12.25 9.63 -15.39
N PHE A 24 -11.64 9.43 -14.22
CA PHE A 24 -10.49 10.17 -13.69
C PHE A 24 -9.26 9.27 -13.57
N ASN A 25 -8.13 9.85 -13.16
CA ASN A 25 -6.94 9.05 -12.82
C ASN A 25 -7.19 8.29 -11.51
N TRP A 26 -7.59 7.02 -11.62
CA TRP A 26 -7.98 6.20 -10.48
C TRP A 26 -7.01 5.02 -10.28
N LEU A 27 -6.62 4.78 -9.02
CA LEU A 27 -5.81 3.65 -8.59
C LEU A 27 -6.59 2.80 -7.58
N PRO A 28 -6.57 1.46 -7.71
CA PRO A 28 -7.17 0.60 -6.71
C PRO A 28 -6.31 0.54 -5.43
N CYS A 29 -6.98 0.48 -4.28
CA CYS A 29 -6.36 0.27 -2.99
C CYS A 29 -5.68 -1.10 -2.91
N CYS A 30 -4.35 -1.11 -2.72
CA CYS A 30 -3.55 -2.33 -2.66
C CYS A 30 -3.88 -3.18 -1.42
N CYS A 31 -4.22 -2.58 -0.29
CA CYS A 31 -4.64 -3.31 0.91
C CYS A 31 -6.00 -3.99 0.71
N HIS A 32 -6.94 -3.35 0.01
CA HIS A 32 -8.21 -3.97 -0.35
C HIS A 32 -8.01 -5.16 -1.32
N ILE A 33 -7.08 -5.03 -2.28
CA ILE A 33 -6.68 -6.14 -3.16
C ILE A 33 -6.12 -7.30 -2.34
N LEU A 34 -5.22 -7.04 -1.39
CA LEU A 34 -4.64 -8.06 -0.53
C LEU A 34 -5.70 -8.77 0.33
N ASN A 35 -6.61 -8.01 0.93
CA ASN A 35 -7.75 -8.56 1.65
C ASN A 35 -8.63 -9.44 0.75
N THR A 36 -8.88 -9.01 -0.48
CA THR A 36 -9.66 -9.79 -1.46
C THR A 36 -8.95 -11.09 -1.83
N VAL A 37 -7.62 -11.06 -2.05
CA VAL A 37 -6.81 -12.26 -2.30
C VAL A 37 -6.99 -13.25 -1.14
N LEU A 38 -6.76 -12.82 0.11
CA LEU A 38 -6.86 -13.70 1.26
C LEU A 38 -8.29 -14.21 1.47
N TYR A 39 -9.30 -13.35 1.32
CA TYR A 39 -10.70 -13.77 1.35
C TYR A 39 -10.97 -14.93 0.36
N HIS A 40 -10.47 -14.84 -0.87
CA HIS A 40 -10.66 -15.89 -1.86
C HIS A 40 -9.79 -17.13 -1.62
N VAL A 41 -8.59 -16.99 -1.03
CA VAL A 41 -7.73 -18.14 -0.66
C VAL A 41 -8.50 -19.08 0.26
N PHE A 42 -9.14 -18.55 1.29
CA PHE A 42 -9.86 -19.35 2.30
C PHE A 42 -11.35 -19.55 2.01
N ARG A 43 -11.87 -19.02 0.89
CA ARG A 43 -13.24 -19.28 0.46
C ARG A 43 -13.34 -20.66 -0.19
N ILE A 44 -14.24 -21.48 0.34
CA ILE A 44 -14.68 -22.74 -0.25
C ILE A 44 -15.89 -22.44 -1.14
N LYS A 45 -15.78 -22.69 -2.45
CA LYS A 45 -16.97 -22.76 -3.31
C LYS A 45 -17.47 -24.22 -3.30
N PRO A 46 -18.78 -24.47 -3.19
CA PRO A 46 -19.29 -25.84 -3.32
C PRO A 46 -19.03 -26.36 -4.74
N ALA A 47 -18.64 -27.64 -4.84
CA ALA A 47 -18.26 -28.30 -6.09
C ALA A 47 -19.34 -28.18 -7.20
N SER A 48 -20.62 -28.11 -6.82
CA SER A 48 -21.76 -27.96 -7.72
C SER A 48 -21.78 -26.65 -8.53
N ILE A 49 -21.05 -25.61 -8.12
CA ILE A 49 -20.98 -24.33 -8.84
C ILE A 49 -19.87 -24.34 -9.89
N LEU A 50 -18.85 -25.19 -9.75
CA LEU A 50 -17.74 -25.28 -10.71
C LEU A 50 -18.10 -26.09 -11.96
N CYS A 51 -19.10 -26.97 -11.88
CA CYS A 51 -19.55 -27.79 -13.01
C CYS A 51 -20.44 -27.03 -14.02
N ASN A 52 -20.77 -25.75 -13.77
CA ASN A 52 -21.65 -24.97 -14.65
C ASN A 52 -20.89 -24.00 -15.57
N ASP A 53 -19.59 -23.83 -15.38
CA ASP A 53 -18.74 -23.08 -16.30
C ASP A 53 -18.09 -24.09 -17.25
N ASN A 54 -18.70 -24.31 -18.42
CA ASN A 54 -18.22 -25.18 -19.50
C ASN A 54 -16.94 -24.65 -20.18
N GLU A 55 -15.95 -24.22 -19.40
CA GLU A 55 -14.60 -24.00 -19.88
C GLU A 55 -13.71 -25.04 -19.22
N GLU A 56 -13.27 -26.03 -19.99
CA GLU A 56 -12.16 -26.92 -19.64
C GLU A 56 -10.87 -26.08 -19.53
N ASN A 57 -10.77 -25.28 -18.48
CA ASN A 57 -9.57 -24.53 -18.13
C ASN A 57 -8.71 -25.42 -17.21
N GLU A 58 -7.38 -25.36 -17.37
CA GLU A 58 -6.40 -26.02 -16.49
C GLU A 58 -6.61 -25.71 -14.98
N GLU A 59 -7.41 -24.70 -14.64
CA GLU A 59 -7.85 -24.36 -13.28
C GLU A 59 -8.64 -25.47 -12.58
N THR A 60 -9.42 -26.29 -13.29
CA THR A 60 -10.28 -27.33 -12.66
C THR A 60 -9.46 -28.48 -12.07
N LEU A 61 -8.25 -28.74 -12.58
CA LEU A 61 -7.36 -29.80 -12.09
C LEU A 61 -6.70 -29.49 -10.73
N LEU A 62 -6.74 -28.23 -10.28
CA LEU A 62 -6.14 -27.81 -9.00
C LEU A 62 -7.06 -28.08 -7.78
N TYR A 63 -8.35 -28.27 -8.02
CA TYR A 63 -9.40 -28.37 -7.00
C TYR A 63 -9.92 -29.81 -6.89
N ASP A 64 -9.02 -30.74 -6.55
CA ASP A 64 -9.38 -32.14 -6.29
C ASP A 64 -10.02 -32.33 -4.91
N GLU A 65 -10.50 -33.54 -4.62
CA GLU A 65 -11.10 -33.88 -3.32
C GLU A 65 -10.12 -33.63 -2.16
N THR A 66 -8.83 -33.88 -2.40
CA THR A 66 -7.74 -33.58 -1.46
C THR A 66 -7.73 -32.08 -1.12
N TYR A 67 -7.78 -31.22 -2.12
CA TYR A 67 -7.78 -29.77 -1.95
C TYR A 67 -8.95 -29.31 -1.06
N TYR A 68 -10.16 -29.79 -1.35
CA TYR A 68 -11.33 -29.42 -0.54
C TYR A 68 -11.20 -29.88 0.90
N SER A 69 -10.71 -31.10 1.12
CA SER A 69 -10.47 -31.63 2.47
C SER A 69 -9.46 -30.76 3.24
N GLN A 70 -8.32 -30.42 2.62
CA GLN A 70 -7.27 -29.62 3.27
C GLN A 70 -7.69 -28.17 3.52
N ILE A 71 -8.46 -27.53 2.64
CA ILE A 71 -8.95 -26.17 2.89
C ILE A 71 -10.12 -26.17 3.88
N SER A 72 -10.94 -27.22 3.88
CA SER A 72 -12.01 -27.37 4.87
C SER A 72 -11.48 -27.52 6.28
N SER A 73 -10.37 -28.23 6.49
CA SER A 73 -9.73 -28.33 7.81
C SER A 73 -9.24 -26.96 8.30
N VAL A 74 -8.65 -26.15 7.42
CA VAL A 74 -8.23 -24.78 7.71
C VAL A 74 -9.41 -23.89 8.08
N VAL A 75 -10.50 -23.91 7.30
CA VAL A 75 -11.69 -23.09 7.57
C VAL A 75 -12.37 -23.52 8.87
N LYS A 76 -12.40 -24.83 9.15
CA LYS A 76 -12.89 -25.36 10.43
C LYS A 76 -12.05 -24.82 11.59
N LEU A 77 -10.72 -24.91 11.52
CA LEU A 77 -9.82 -24.36 12.55
C LEU A 77 -10.07 -22.87 12.79
N LEU A 78 -10.18 -22.05 11.73
CA LEU A 78 -10.47 -20.62 11.86
C LEU A 78 -11.80 -20.36 12.59
N THR A 79 -12.81 -21.20 12.35
CA THR A 79 -14.13 -21.09 12.97
C THR A 79 -14.09 -21.50 14.44
N GLU A 80 -13.44 -22.62 14.76
CA GLU A 80 -13.30 -23.11 16.13
C GLU A 80 -12.54 -22.11 17.02
N VAL A 81 -11.46 -21.52 16.51
CA VAL A 81 -10.70 -20.50 17.27
C VAL A 81 -11.53 -19.24 17.50
N LYS A 82 -12.33 -18.81 16.51
CA LYS A 82 -13.26 -17.68 16.65
C LYS A 82 -14.32 -17.96 17.72
N ASP A 83 -14.90 -19.15 17.71
CA ASP A 83 -15.95 -19.56 18.64
C ASP A 83 -15.40 -19.72 20.05
N LEU A 84 -14.17 -20.23 20.20
CA LEU A 84 -13.43 -20.26 21.46
C LEU A 84 -13.27 -18.86 22.05
N VAL A 85 -12.77 -17.89 21.27
CA VAL A 85 -12.63 -16.51 21.74
C VAL A 85 -13.99 -15.91 22.13
N THR A 86 -15.02 -16.18 21.34
CA THR A 86 -16.38 -15.72 21.62
C THR A 86 -16.89 -16.26 22.95
N TYR A 87 -16.66 -17.55 23.22
CA TYR A 87 -16.98 -18.18 24.50
C TYR A 87 -16.20 -17.57 25.66
N LEU A 88 -14.87 -17.43 25.54
CA LEU A 88 -14.01 -16.86 26.58
C LEU A 88 -14.45 -15.45 26.97
N LYS A 89 -14.84 -14.63 26.00
CA LYS A 89 -15.34 -13.27 26.27
C LYS A 89 -16.73 -13.27 26.92
N ARG A 90 -17.67 -14.10 26.44
CA ARG A 90 -19.03 -14.17 26.97
C ARG A 90 -19.11 -14.75 28.38
N SER A 91 -18.24 -15.70 28.69
CA SER A 91 -18.14 -16.34 30.01
C SER A 91 -17.34 -15.52 31.03
N GLY A 92 -16.73 -14.41 30.61
CA GLY A 92 -15.83 -13.61 31.45
C GLY A 92 -14.46 -14.25 31.67
N LEU A 93 -14.20 -15.47 31.20
CA LEU A 93 -12.91 -16.16 31.39
C LEU A 93 -11.74 -15.42 30.74
N ALA A 94 -11.99 -14.60 29.71
CA ALA A 94 -10.97 -13.79 29.07
C ALA A 94 -10.25 -12.82 30.03
N CYS A 95 -10.87 -12.42 31.15
CA CYS A 95 -10.22 -11.55 32.14
C CYS A 95 -9.22 -12.29 33.06
N MET A 96 -9.25 -13.62 33.05
CA MET A 96 -8.35 -14.47 33.86
C MET A 96 -7.03 -14.78 33.15
N LEU A 97 -6.93 -14.46 31.86
CA LEU A 97 -5.74 -14.71 31.03
C LEU A 97 -4.68 -13.62 31.23
N THR A 98 -3.40 -13.99 31.11
CA THR A 98 -2.29 -13.03 31.22
C THR A 98 -2.26 -12.01 30.09
N SER A 99 -2.79 -12.37 28.92
CA SER A 99 -2.86 -11.51 27.73
C SER A 99 -4.27 -11.51 27.13
N SER A 100 -4.68 -10.37 26.59
CA SER A 100 -6.00 -10.21 25.99
C SER A 100 -6.14 -11.01 24.69
N VAL A 101 -7.22 -11.80 24.61
CA VAL A 101 -7.67 -12.43 23.36
C VAL A 101 -8.42 -11.43 22.48
N ILE A 102 -8.07 -11.41 21.20
CA ILE A 102 -8.62 -10.47 20.21
C ILE A 102 -9.85 -11.11 19.58
N GLN A 103 -10.94 -10.35 19.48
CA GLN A 103 -12.15 -10.80 18.79
C GLN A 103 -12.09 -10.42 17.31
N GLU A 104 -12.53 -11.33 16.46
CA GLU A 104 -12.60 -11.08 15.01
C GLU A 104 -13.55 -9.92 14.73
N CYS A 105 -13.11 -9.00 13.88
CA CYS A 105 -13.97 -8.01 13.23
C CYS A 105 -13.95 -8.29 11.72
N GLU A 106 -15.12 -8.54 11.14
CA GLU A 106 -15.28 -9.09 9.80
C GLU A 106 -14.72 -8.20 8.68
N THR A 107 -14.49 -6.91 8.96
CA THR A 107 -14.12 -5.92 7.95
C THR A 107 -12.71 -6.09 7.38
N ARG A 108 -11.78 -6.80 8.05
CA ARG A 108 -10.37 -6.93 7.59
C ARG A 108 -9.75 -8.28 7.94
N TRP A 109 -9.04 -8.91 6.99
CA TRP A 109 -8.39 -10.22 7.21
C TRP A 109 -7.35 -10.21 8.34
N ASN A 110 -6.72 -9.06 8.58
CA ASN A 110 -5.74 -8.89 9.67
C ASN A 110 -6.30 -9.27 11.05
N THR A 111 -7.63 -9.17 11.26
CA THR A 111 -8.26 -9.54 12.53
C THR A 111 -8.29 -11.06 12.74
N LYS A 112 -8.46 -11.86 11.67
CA LYS A 112 -8.36 -13.33 11.74
C LYS A 112 -6.98 -13.78 12.18
N LEU A 113 -5.92 -13.21 11.59
CA LEU A 113 -4.55 -13.49 12.05
C LEU A 113 -4.33 -13.01 13.50
N ALA A 114 -4.85 -11.85 13.88
CA ALA A 114 -4.72 -11.34 15.23
C ALA A 114 -5.39 -12.25 16.27
N VAL A 115 -6.56 -12.82 15.94
CA VAL A 115 -7.25 -13.84 16.74
C VAL A 115 -6.33 -15.06 16.94
N LEU A 116 -5.80 -15.63 15.84
CA LEU A 116 -4.90 -16.79 15.91
C LEU A 116 -3.67 -16.53 16.78
N ILE A 117 -2.98 -15.40 16.56
CA ILE A 117 -1.81 -15.01 17.35
C ILE A 117 -2.18 -14.86 18.83
N SER A 118 -3.30 -14.20 19.13
CA SER A 118 -3.72 -13.95 20.50
C SER A 118 -4.04 -15.23 21.26
N VAL A 119 -4.68 -16.20 20.60
CA VAL A 119 -4.98 -17.51 21.20
C VAL A 119 -3.73 -18.35 21.35
N ASN A 120 -2.89 -18.43 20.32
CA ASN A 120 -1.64 -19.21 20.36
C ASN A 120 -0.69 -18.74 21.47
N LYS A 121 -0.70 -17.45 21.82
CA LYS A 121 0.15 -16.89 22.89
C LYS A 121 -0.22 -17.39 24.28
N VAL A 122 -1.49 -17.68 24.54
CA VAL A 122 -2.02 -18.06 25.87
C VAL A 122 -2.70 -19.42 25.82
N PHE A 123 -2.33 -20.26 24.86
CA PHE A 123 -3.02 -21.53 24.61
C PHE A 123 -2.99 -22.45 25.84
N ASP A 124 -1.83 -22.60 26.48
CA ASP A 124 -1.65 -23.44 27.68
C ASP A 124 -2.50 -22.95 28.87
N GLU A 125 -2.65 -21.62 29.01
CA GLU A 125 -3.52 -21.03 30.03
C GLU A 125 -5.00 -21.32 29.73
N ILE A 126 -5.41 -21.19 28.46
CA ILE A 126 -6.77 -21.51 28.02
C ILE A 126 -7.08 -22.98 28.27
N GLU A 127 -6.16 -23.88 27.96
CA GLU A 127 -6.30 -25.31 28.19
C GLU A 127 -6.54 -25.63 29.66
N THR A 128 -5.68 -25.10 30.54
CA THR A 128 -5.81 -25.28 31.99
C THR A 128 -7.17 -24.77 32.49
N LEU A 129 -7.58 -23.56 32.08
CA LEU A 129 -8.85 -22.97 32.48
C LEU A 129 -10.07 -23.76 31.98
N LEU A 130 -10.03 -24.29 30.76
CA LEU A 130 -11.13 -25.07 30.22
C LEU A 130 -11.25 -26.44 30.88
N ILE A 131 -10.13 -27.06 31.28
CA ILE A 131 -10.13 -28.29 32.07
C ILE A 131 -10.80 -28.03 33.43
N GLU A 132 -10.41 -26.97 34.14
CA GLU A 132 -11.02 -26.59 35.42
C GLU A 132 -12.54 -26.34 35.34
N LYS A 133 -13.01 -25.87 34.18
CA LYS A 133 -14.44 -25.60 33.92
C LYS A 133 -15.19 -26.76 33.26
N GLY A 134 -14.53 -27.90 33.01
CA GLY A 134 -15.14 -29.06 32.34
C GLY A 134 -15.55 -28.79 30.88
N GLN A 135 -14.86 -27.88 30.19
CA GLN A 135 -15.14 -27.43 28.81
C GLN A 135 -14.01 -27.79 27.83
N GLN A 136 -13.19 -28.78 28.16
CA GLN A 136 -12.05 -29.25 27.37
C GLN A 136 -12.42 -29.70 25.94
N SER A 137 -13.65 -30.15 25.70
CA SER A 137 -14.11 -30.58 24.38
C SER A 137 -14.06 -29.48 23.31
N ARG A 138 -14.03 -28.21 23.72
CA ARG A 138 -13.87 -27.07 22.81
C ARG A 138 -12.48 -26.98 22.16
N LEU A 139 -11.50 -27.73 22.67
CA LEU A 139 -10.14 -27.77 22.14
C LEU A 139 -9.91 -28.96 21.19
N GLU A 140 -10.78 -29.96 21.17
CA GLU A 140 -10.58 -31.21 20.41
C GLU A 140 -10.36 -30.99 18.91
N ASN A 141 -10.97 -29.94 18.33
CA ASN A 141 -10.86 -29.62 16.91
C ASN A 141 -9.79 -28.56 16.59
N ILE A 142 -9.01 -28.11 17.59
CA ILE A 142 -8.01 -27.07 17.41
C ILE A 142 -6.63 -27.70 17.22
N ASP A 143 -6.22 -27.82 15.96
CA ASP A 143 -4.86 -28.25 15.59
C ASP A 143 -3.87 -27.10 15.78
N ILE A 144 -3.07 -27.17 16.84
CA ILE A 144 -2.05 -26.17 17.21
C ILE A 144 -0.92 -26.12 16.17
N VAL A 145 -0.56 -27.25 15.56
CA VAL A 145 0.52 -27.31 14.56
C VAL A 145 0.07 -26.59 13.30
N LEU A 146 -1.16 -26.87 12.84
CA LEU A 146 -1.78 -26.16 11.72
C LEU A 146 -1.98 -24.68 12.05
N MET A 147 -2.37 -24.33 13.28
CA MET A 147 -2.51 -22.93 13.71
C MET A 147 -1.17 -22.16 13.58
N ASN A 148 -0.08 -22.74 14.08
CA ASN A 148 1.25 -22.15 13.97
C ASN A 148 1.72 -22.05 12.51
N GLU A 149 1.45 -23.07 11.69
CA GLU A 149 1.74 -23.02 10.25
C GLU A 149 0.99 -21.87 9.55
N LEU A 150 -0.31 -21.69 9.86
CA LEU A 150 -1.12 -20.61 9.31
C LEU A 150 -0.67 -19.23 9.79
N ILE A 151 -0.30 -19.08 11.07
CA ILE A 151 0.25 -17.83 11.61
C ILE A 151 1.51 -17.43 10.82
N ASN A 152 2.45 -18.37 10.67
CA ASN A 152 3.70 -18.12 9.94
C ASN A 152 3.46 -17.82 8.45
N PHE A 153 2.48 -18.50 7.83
CA PHE A 153 2.08 -18.21 6.45
C PHE A 153 1.47 -16.82 6.29
N LEU A 154 0.60 -16.38 7.21
CA LEU A 154 -0.14 -15.13 7.12
C LEU A 154 0.64 -13.89 7.60
N LEU A 155 1.65 -14.06 8.45
CA LEU A 155 2.40 -12.96 9.04
C LEU A 155 3.03 -12.01 8.01
N PRO A 156 3.67 -12.47 6.92
CA PRO A 156 4.18 -11.58 5.87
C PRO A 156 3.09 -10.76 5.20
N PHE A 157 1.87 -11.28 5.05
CA PHE A 157 0.75 -10.53 4.46
C PHE A 157 0.34 -9.36 5.35
N LYS A 158 0.30 -9.58 6.68
CA LYS A 158 0.03 -8.51 7.64
C LYS A 158 1.10 -7.42 7.58
N GLN A 159 2.38 -7.81 7.60
CA GLN A 159 3.50 -6.86 7.52
C GLN A 159 3.46 -6.03 6.23
N VAL A 160 3.13 -6.67 5.10
CA VAL A 160 2.96 -5.97 3.82
C VAL A 160 1.76 -5.02 3.85
N SER A 161 0.62 -5.44 4.42
CA SER A 161 -0.55 -4.55 4.60
C SER A 161 -0.18 -3.33 5.42
N GLU A 162 0.44 -3.50 6.58
CA GLU A 162 0.84 -2.41 7.49
C GLU A 162 1.82 -1.44 6.82
N ALA A 163 2.77 -1.94 6.02
CA ALA A 163 3.69 -1.10 5.26
C ALA A 163 2.99 -0.31 4.14
N MET A 164 1.99 -0.89 3.47
CA MET A 164 1.22 -0.22 2.42
C MET A 164 0.19 0.77 2.97
N GLU A 165 -0.25 0.59 4.22
CA GLU A 165 -1.20 1.48 4.92
C GLU A 165 -0.56 2.75 5.50
N GLY A 166 0.77 2.89 5.38
CA GLY A 166 1.50 4.06 5.84
C GLY A 166 1.06 5.35 5.13
N ASP A 167 0.99 6.44 5.89
CA ASP A 167 0.63 7.78 5.41
C ASP A 167 1.68 8.86 5.73
N LYS A 168 2.75 8.49 6.45
CA LYS A 168 3.87 9.38 6.80
C LYS A 168 5.08 9.25 5.87
N TYR A 169 4.99 8.35 4.89
CA TYR A 169 6.06 8.07 3.93
C TYR A 169 5.44 7.61 2.60
N PRO A 170 6.14 7.80 1.47
CA PRO A 170 5.69 7.30 0.18
C PRO A 170 5.47 5.77 0.20
N THR A 171 4.35 5.29 -0.31
CA THR A 171 4.04 3.84 -0.33
C THR A 171 3.90 3.26 -1.73
N ILE A 172 3.60 4.08 -2.74
CA ILE A 172 3.29 3.64 -4.10
C ILE A 172 4.44 2.98 -4.86
N HIS A 173 5.68 3.41 -4.62
CA HIS A 173 6.86 2.80 -5.23
C HIS A 173 7.11 1.37 -4.71
N GLY A 174 6.63 1.03 -3.51
CA GLY A 174 6.79 -0.29 -2.92
C GLY A 174 5.84 -1.35 -3.47
N VAL A 175 4.76 -0.97 -4.16
CA VAL A 175 3.68 -1.89 -4.59
C VAL A 175 4.20 -3.10 -5.36
N LEU A 176 5.08 -2.88 -6.33
CA LEU A 176 5.63 -3.96 -7.17
C LEU A 176 6.65 -4.81 -6.43
N LEU A 177 7.41 -4.21 -5.50
CA LEU A 177 8.34 -4.92 -4.62
C LEU A 177 7.59 -5.83 -3.65
N TRP A 178 6.48 -5.35 -3.08
CA TRP A 178 5.61 -6.14 -2.21
C TRP A 178 4.94 -7.28 -2.96
N LYS A 179 4.44 -7.03 -4.19
CA LYS A 179 3.95 -8.10 -5.08
C LYS A 179 5.00 -9.18 -5.26
N LYS A 180 6.25 -8.80 -5.58
CA LYS A 180 7.35 -9.75 -5.74
C LYS A 180 7.64 -10.53 -4.46
N LYS A 181 7.77 -9.85 -3.32
CA LYS A 181 8.00 -10.49 -2.01
C LYS A 181 6.90 -11.49 -1.64
N LEU A 182 5.63 -11.14 -1.87
CA LEU A 182 4.51 -12.04 -1.62
C LEU A 182 4.53 -13.27 -2.55
N LEU A 183 4.86 -13.09 -3.83
CA LEU A 183 5.04 -14.21 -4.76
C LEU A 183 6.21 -15.12 -4.35
N ASP A 184 7.32 -14.54 -3.89
CA ASP A 184 8.46 -15.31 -3.40
C ASP A 184 8.12 -16.09 -2.13
N HIS A 185 7.35 -15.50 -1.20
CA HIS A 185 6.81 -16.19 -0.01
C HIS A 185 5.87 -17.34 -0.38
N CYS A 186 5.09 -17.17 -1.45
CA CYS A 186 4.16 -18.20 -1.95
C CYS A 186 4.84 -19.27 -2.81
N LYS A 187 6.16 -19.27 -2.96
CA LYS A 187 6.85 -20.41 -3.61
C LYS A 187 6.73 -21.66 -2.75
N THR A 188 6.34 -22.76 -3.37
CA THR A 188 6.23 -24.07 -2.74
C THR A 188 7.61 -24.69 -2.56
N LEU A 189 7.88 -25.20 -1.36
CA LEU A 189 9.08 -25.97 -1.05
C LEU A 189 8.71 -27.45 -0.86
N PRO A 190 9.62 -28.41 -1.15
CA PRO A 190 9.37 -29.83 -0.92
C PRO A 190 8.95 -30.14 0.53
N THR A 191 9.54 -29.41 1.48
CA THR A 191 9.29 -29.51 2.94
C THR A 191 7.94 -28.96 3.39
N ASN A 192 7.19 -28.26 2.55
CA ASN A 192 5.88 -27.73 2.92
C ASN A 192 4.84 -28.86 3.04
N THR A 193 3.94 -28.73 4.02
CA THR A 193 2.76 -29.59 4.16
C THR A 193 1.88 -29.50 2.92
N ILE A 194 1.00 -30.48 2.73
CA ILE A 194 0.04 -30.48 1.61
C ILE A 194 -0.86 -29.23 1.69
N VAL A 195 -1.37 -28.91 2.88
CA VAL A 195 -2.17 -27.71 3.15
C VAL A 195 -1.43 -26.45 2.71
N LEU A 196 -0.18 -26.28 3.16
CA LEU A 196 0.59 -25.08 2.86
C LEU A 196 0.91 -24.96 1.37
N LYS A 197 1.20 -26.07 0.68
CA LYS A 197 1.38 -26.09 -0.77
C LYS A 197 0.12 -25.60 -1.49
N MET A 198 -1.05 -26.08 -1.09
CA MET A 198 -2.34 -25.68 -1.68
C MET A 198 -2.66 -24.20 -1.45
N LEU A 199 -2.45 -23.70 -0.22
CA LEU A 199 -2.63 -22.28 0.11
C LEU A 199 -1.70 -21.39 -0.72
N LYS A 200 -0.42 -21.77 -0.81
CA LYS A 200 0.60 -21.05 -1.58
C LYS A 200 0.31 -21.01 -3.08
N LEU A 201 -0.12 -22.12 -3.67
CA LEU A 201 -0.48 -22.20 -5.09
C LEU A 201 -1.67 -21.30 -5.41
N LYS A 202 -2.76 -21.42 -4.65
CA LYS A 202 -3.95 -20.58 -4.84
C LYS A 202 -3.66 -19.10 -4.60
N CYS A 203 -2.86 -18.78 -3.58
CA CYS A 203 -2.45 -17.40 -3.32
C CYS A 203 -1.61 -16.84 -4.47
N THR A 204 -0.69 -17.62 -5.03
CA THR A 204 0.10 -17.22 -6.20
C THR A 204 -0.77 -16.89 -7.40
N GLN A 205 -1.76 -17.74 -7.71
CA GLN A 205 -2.72 -17.51 -8.80
C GLN A 205 -3.52 -16.22 -8.57
N LEU A 206 -4.07 -16.03 -7.37
CA LEU A 206 -4.86 -14.86 -7.03
C LEU A 206 -4.05 -13.56 -7.01
N ILE A 207 -2.80 -13.59 -6.55
CA ILE A 207 -1.89 -12.42 -6.64
C ILE A 207 -1.61 -12.09 -8.10
N LYS A 208 -1.33 -13.09 -8.95
CA LYS A 208 -1.08 -12.86 -10.38
C LYS A 208 -2.31 -12.26 -11.09
N SER A 209 -3.50 -12.77 -10.81
CA SER A 209 -4.73 -12.35 -11.49
C SER A 209 -5.30 -11.04 -10.97
N LYS A 210 -5.27 -10.78 -9.66
CA LYS A 210 -5.93 -9.61 -9.06
C LYS A 210 -5.00 -8.40 -8.92
N TRP A 211 -3.69 -8.59 -8.84
CA TRP A 211 -2.76 -7.48 -8.60
C TRP A 211 -2.61 -6.63 -9.87
N PRO A 212 -2.97 -5.35 -9.79
CA PRO A 212 -2.99 -4.45 -10.94
C PRO A 212 -1.59 -4.22 -11.52
N SER A 213 -1.49 -4.22 -12.85
CA SER A 213 -0.26 -3.87 -13.59
C SER A 213 -0.42 -2.49 -14.21
N LEU A 214 -0.40 -1.45 -13.38
CA LEU A 214 -0.56 -0.05 -13.81
C LEU A 214 0.80 0.61 -14.04
N ASP A 215 0.89 1.42 -15.08
CA ASP A 215 2.11 2.17 -15.40
C ASP A 215 2.51 3.12 -14.29
N THR A 216 1.54 3.68 -13.56
CA THR A 216 1.81 4.53 -12.39
C THR A 216 2.66 3.82 -11.33
N TYR A 217 2.48 2.51 -11.12
CA TYR A 217 3.32 1.76 -10.19
C TYR A 217 4.73 1.51 -10.75
N LYS A 218 4.85 1.25 -12.06
CA LYS A 218 6.15 1.09 -12.73
C LYS A 218 6.95 2.40 -12.67
N ILE A 219 6.29 3.52 -12.98
CA ILE A 219 6.84 4.88 -12.91
C ILE A 219 7.27 5.21 -11.48
N ALA A 220 6.43 4.95 -10.48
CA ALA A 220 6.79 5.17 -9.08
C ALA A 220 8.04 4.40 -8.66
N LEU A 221 8.18 3.14 -9.11
CA LEU A 221 9.38 2.33 -8.85
C LEU A 221 10.62 2.90 -9.57
N PHE A 222 10.48 3.33 -10.82
CA PHE A 222 11.55 3.94 -11.60
C PHE A 222 12.09 5.23 -10.95
N LEU A 223 11.19 6.06 -10.42
CA LEU A 223 11.50 7.31 -9.71
C LEU A 223 12.16 7.08 -8.35
N PHE A 224 12.28 5.83 -7.90
CA PHE A 224 13.06 5.50 -6.72
C PHE A 224 14.51 5.17 -7.13
N PRO A 225 15.53 5.97 -6.75
CA PRO A 225 16.88 5.86 -7.28
C PRO A 225 17.50 4.46 -7.19
N LYS A 226 17.30 3.78 -6.06
CA LYS A 226 17.78 2.40 -5.83
C LYS A 226 17.19 1.36 -6.78
N PHE A 227 16.00 1.60 -7.32
CA PHE A 227 15.26 0.65 -8.16
C PHE A 227 15.04 1.16 -9.58
N LYS A 228 15.73 2.25 -9.97
CA LYS A 228 15.57 2.88 -11.29
C LYS A 228 15.93 1.99 -12.48
N SER A 229 16.73 0.94 -12.25
CA SER A 229 17.05 -0.07 -13.27
C SER A 229 15.91 -1.06 -13.52
N LEU A 230 14.86 -1.07 -12.67
CA LEU A 230 13.67 -1.90 -12.79
C LEU A 230 13.94 -3.41 -12.89
N SER A 231 15.04 -3.89 -12.32
CA SER A 231 15.46 -5.32 -12.39
C SER A 231 14.46 -6.32 -11.81
N VAL A 232 13.46 -5.85 -11.05
CA VAL A 232 12.36 -6.66 -10.51
C VAL A 232 11.27 -6.94 -11.55
N LEU A 233 11.25 -6.16 -12.64
CA LEU A 233 10.26 -6.23 -13.72
C LEU A 233 10.86 -6.90 -14.98
N PRO A 234 10.01 -7.27 -15.96
CA PRO A 234 10.46 -7.71 -17.27
C PRO A 234 11.38 -6.68 -17.95
N VAL A 235 12.31 -7.15 -18.78
CA VAL A 235 13.40 -6.33 -19.36
C VAL A 235 12.85 -5.20 -20.23
N GLU A 236 11.72 -5.42 -20.91
CA GLU A 236 11.02 -4.43 -21.70
C GLU A 236 10.62 -3.18 -20.91
N CYS A 237 10.35 -3.31 -19.60
CA CYS A 237 9.99 -2.19 -18.74
C CYS A 237 11.13 -1.17 -18.58
N ALA A 238 12.39 -1.60 -18.74
CA ALA A 238 13.55 -0.70 -18.64
C ALA A 238 13.61 0.34 -19.77
N VAL A 239 12.94 0.08 -20.89
CA VAL A 239 12.83 1.01 -22.02
C VAL A 239 11.46 1.68 -22.06
N GLU A 240 10.39 0.92 -21.80
CA GLU A 240 9.00 1.41 -21.80
C GLU A 240 8.79 2.54 -20.77
N VAL A 241 9.22 2.32 -19.52
CA VAL A 241 8.89 3.23 -18.41
C VAL A 241 9.54 4.61 -18.55
N PRO A 242 10.84 4.73 -18.90
CA PRO A 242 11.42 6.04 -19.19
C PRO A 242 10.69 6.82 -20.30
N ASN A 243 10.22 6.14 -21.35
CA ASN A 243 9.47 6.78 -22.43
C ASN A 243 8.11 7.31 -21.95
N LEU A 244 7.40 6.53 -21.13
CA LEU A 244 6.16 6.98 -20.49
C LEU A 244 6.37 8.19 -19.58
N VAL A 245 7.51 8.26 -18.88
CA VAL A 245 7.87 9.42 -18.05
C VAL A 245 8.10 10.64 -18.93
N ARG A 246 8.83 10.52 -20.05
CA ARG A 246 9.05 11.62 -21.01
C ARG A 246 7.72 12.17 -21.54
N GLU A 247 6.84 11.29 -22.01
CA GLU A 247 5.51 11.67 -22.50
C GLU A 247 4.71 12.46 -21.45
N LYS A 248 4.68 11.98 -20.20
CA LYS A 248 3.98 12.66 -19.10
C LYS A 248 4.63 13.99 -18.71
N LEU A 249 5.95 14.15 -18.89
CA LEU A 249 6.63 15.43 -18.64
C LEU A 249 6.31 16.48 -19.72
N ASP A 250 6.07 16.06 -20.97
CA ASP A 250 5.75 16.97 -22.07
C ASP A 250 4.30 17.47 -22.02
N VAL A 251 3.34 16.59 -21.70
CA VAL A 251 1.92 16.98 -21.53
C VAL A 251 1.72 18.03 -20.42
N ASN A 252 2.52 17.95 -19.35
CA ASN A 252 2.48 18.91 -18.25
C ASN A 252 2.99 20.32 -18.64
N GLN A 253 3.82 20.44 -19.68
CA GLN A 253 4.33 21.72 -20.18
C GLN A 253 3.30 22.46 -21.03
N SER A 254 2.56 21.75 -21.87
CA SER A 254 1.48 22.34 -22.68
C SER A 254 0.33 22.90 -21.84
N SER A 255 0.13 22.36 -20.64
CA SER A 255 -0.96 22.74 -19.73
C SER A 255 -0.61 23.89 -18.77
N SER A 256 0.67 24.28 -18.66
CA SER A 256 1.13 25.30 -17.71
C SER A 256 1.22 26.73 -18.27
N ASN A 257 0.82 26.95 -19.52
CA ASN A 257 0.74 28.29 -20.13
C ASN A 257 -0.58 29.06 -19.84
N SER A 258 -1.49 28.50 -19.04
CA SER A 258 -2.72 29.18 -18.64
C SER A 258 -3.06 28.93 -17.16
N GLY A 259 -2.58 29.81 -16.26
CA GLY A 259 -3.26 30.06 -14.98
C GLY A 259 -2.41 30.11 -13.70
N PHE A 260 -2.51 31.26 -13.04
CA PHE A 260 -2.43 31.54 -11.59
C PHE A 260 -1.05 31.65 -10.91
N GLN A 261 -0.61 32.90 -10.76
CA GLN A 261 0.25 33.34 -9.66
C GLN A 261 -0.54 33.32 -8.33
N PRO A 262 0.03 32.84 -7.21
CA PRO A 262 -0.59 33.00 -5.90
C PRO A 262 -0.59 34.48 -5.49
N MET A 263 -1.76 35.05 -5.23
CA MET A 263 -1.89 36.30 -4.48
C MET A 263 -1.48 36.05 -3.03
N LEU A 264 -0.34 36.61 -2.63
CA LEU A 264 -0.03 36.87 -1.23
C LEU A 264 -0.51 38.29 -0.89
N SER A 265 -1.33 38.36 0.15
CA SER A 265 -1.97 39.57 0.65
C SER A 265 -0.95 40.63 1.04
N SER A 266 -1.29 41.85 0.66
CA SER A 266 -0.64 43.12 0.96
C SER A 266 -0.64 43.45 2.44
N ASP A 267 0.53 43.78 2.98
CA ASP A 267 0.66 44.80 4.02
C ASP A 267 1.45 45.98 3.45
N HIS A 268 0.84 47.16 3.56
CA HIS A 268 1.35 48.42 3.06
C HIS A 268 2.56 48.90 3.88
N THR A 269 3.67 49.19 3.22
CA THR A 269 4.43 50.41 3.53
C THR A 269 5.05 50.97 2.26
N TYR A 270 4.57 52.15 1.86
CA TYR A 270 5.12 52.96 0.79
C TYR A 270 6.53 53.43 1.18
N GLN A 271 7.55 53.17 0.34
CA GLN A 271 8.65 54.12 0.08
C GLN A 271 9.25 53.95 -1.33
N ASN A 272 8.94 54.96 -2.17
CA ASN A 272 9.76 55.61 -3.18
C ASN A 272 10.42 54.81 -4.32
N VAL A 273 9.87 55.05 -5.51
CA VAL A 273 10.51 54.93 -6.82
C VAL A 273 11.85 55.66 -6.82
N THR A 274 12.95 54.92 -6.94
CA THR A 274 14.22 55.44 -7.43
C THR A 274 14.78 54.46 -8.47
N GLN A 275 14.85 54.91 -9.71
CA GLN A 275 15.56 54.23 -10.80
C GLN A 275 17.05 54.14 -10.44
N LYS A 276 17.50 53.00 -9.92
CA LYS A 276 18.93 52.72 -9.80
C LYS A 276 19.49 52.39 -11.18
N LYS A 277 20.22 53.34 -11.75
CA LYS A 277 21.23 53.11 -12.79
C LYS A 277 22.03 51.85 -12.42
N ARG A 278 22.08 50.88 -13.32
CA ARG A 278 22.99 49.73 -13.21
C ARG A 278 24.41 50.29 -13.14
N LYS A 279 25.09 50.07 -12.00
CA LYS A 279 26.55 50.21 -11.95
C LYS A 279 27.10 49.17 -12.91
N PHE A 280 27.97 49.61 -13.82
CA PHE A 280 28.80 48.72 -14.61
C PHE A 280 29.79 48.10 -13.62
N ASP A 281 29.48 46.89 -13.15
CA ASP A 281 30.39 46.09 -12.35
C ASP A 281 31.27 45.33 -13.35
N PHE A 282 32.56 45.68 -13.41
CA PHE A 282 33.55 44.87 -14.13
C PHE A 282 33.77 43.63 -13.25
N ALA A 283 32.81 42.71 -13.29
CA ALA A 283 32.88 41.47 -12.56
C ALA A 283 34.14 40.72 -13.03
N LEU A 284 35.01 40.38 -12.08
CA LEU A 284 36.13 39.47 -12.23
C LEU A 284 35.61 38.03 -12.41
N ASP A 285 34.73 37.84 -13.39
CA ASP A 285 34.21 36.53 -13.77
C ASP A 285 34.89 36.11 -15.06
N PHE A 286 35.75 35.10 -14.97
CA PHE A 286 36.42 34.52 -16.14
C PHE A 286 35.55 33.46 -16.84
N ASN A 287 34.30 33.27 -16.40
CA ASN A 287 33.38 32.29 -16.96
C ASN A 287 33.02 32.58 -18.43
N ASP A 288 33.14 33.83 -18.88
CA ASP A 288 33.05 34.22 -20.30
C ASP A 288 34.23 33.69 -21.16
N TYR A 289 35.33 33.25 -20.53
CA TYR A 289 36.54 32.71 -21.17
C TYR A 289 36.76 31.22 -20.92
N ALA A 290 35.83 30.54 -20.23
CA ALA A 290 35.92 29.10 -20.05
C ALA A 290 35.68 28.40 -21.39
N ASP A 291 36.59 27.52 -21.80
CA ASP A 291 36.38 26.64 -22.95
C ASP A 291 35.09 25.84 -22.71
N THR A 292 34.02 26.14 -23.43
CA THR A 292 32.83 25.28 -23.45
C THR A 292 33.24 23.97 -24.15
N PRO A 293 33.27 22.82 -23.47
CA PRO A 293 33.45 21.56 -24.18
C PRO A 293 32.31 21.44 -25.19
N ASN A 294 32.66 21.39 -26.47
CA ASN A 294 31.75 21.18 -27.60
C ASN A 294 31.19 19.73 -27.61
N THR A 295 30.54 19.34 -26.52
CA THR A 295 29.88 18.05 -26.34
C THR A 295 28.66 18.15 -25.43
N GLU A 296 27.90 19.24 -25.50
CA GLU A 296 26.55 19.24 -24.94
C GLU A 296 25.57 18.62 -25.95
N GLN A 297 25.55 17.28 -26.02
CA GLN A 297 24.24 16.66 -26.20
C GLN A 297 23.45 17.02 -24.94
N THR A 298 22.54 17.98 -25.06
CA THR A 298 21.64 18.39 -23.99
C THR A 298 20.67 17.25 -23.72
N TYR A 299 21.16 16.20 -23.03
CA TYR A 299 20.33 15.07 -22.66
C TYR A 299 19.17 15.58 -21.80
N ASP A 300 17.98 15.05 -22.07
CA ASP A 300 16.80 15.30 -21.26
C ASP A 300 17.03 14.80 -19.82
N GLU A 301 16.27 15.36 -18.88
CA GLU A 301 16.41 15.03 -17.44
C GLU A 301 16.28 13.53 -17.17
N VAL A 302 15.45 12.82 -17.93
CA VAL A 302 15.25 11.37 -17.77
C VAL A 302 16.50 10.60 -18.14
N THR A 303 17.17 10.92 -19.26
CA THR A 303 18.41 10.27 -19.66
C THR A 303 19.54 10.57 -18.68
N LYS A 304 19.64 11.83 -18.21
CA LYS A 304 20.58 12.20 -17.14
C LYS A 304 20.35 11.39 -15.86
N TYR A 305 19.09 11.21 -15.44
CA TYR A 305 18.73 10.45 -14.25
C TYR A 305 19.08 8.96 -14.38
N ILE A 306 18.87 8.36 -15.55
CA ILE A 306 19.23 6.95 -15.81
C ILE A 306 20.73 6.73 -15.64
N HIS A 307 21.56 7.61 -16.21
CA HIS A 307 23.01 7.46 -16.20
C HIS A 307 23.71 7.95 -14.94
N ALA A 308 23.05 8.77 -14.12
CA ALA A 308 23.61 9.20 -12.83
C ALA A 308 23.89 8.00 -11.91
N ASP A 309 24.86 8.10 -11.01
CA ASP A 309 25.02 7.09 -9.94
C ASP A 309 24.53 7.69 -8.63
N PHE A 310 23.58 7.00 -7.97
CA PHE A 310 23.02 7.43 -6.69
C PHE A 310 23.28 6.43 -5.55
N SER A 311 24.27 5.55 -5.75
CA SER A 311 24.55 4.45 -4.82
C SER A 311 24.98 4.96 -3.43
N SER A 312 25.67 6.11 -3.37
CA SER A 312 26.15 6.73 -2.14
C SER A 312 25.03 7.40 -1.34
N GLU A 313 24.04 8.04 -1.98
CA GLU A 313 22.95 8.71 -1.27
C GLU A 313 21.86 7.75 -0.76
N CYS A 314 21.89 6.49 -1.19
CA CYS A 314 20.92 5.46 -0.80
C CYS A 314 21.25 4.72 0.52
N THR A 315 22.18 5.22 1.35
CA THR A 315 22.62 4.52 2.57
C THR A 315 21.90 4.95 3.86
N THR A 316 21.26 3.93 4.47
CA THR A 316 21.02 3.67 5.91
C THR A 316 20.04 4.53 6.72
N GLY A 317 18.96 3.84 7.13
CA GLY A 317 18.15 4.07 8.32
C GLY A 317 17.10 2.97 8.48
N ALA A 318 16.38 2.99 9.60
CA ALA A 318 15.71 1.82 10.19
C ALA A 318 14.28 1.51 9.67
N ASN A 319 13.87 2.01 8.50
CA ASN A 319 12.57 1.68 7.91
C ASN A 319 12.69 0.60 6.80
N HIS A 320 11.56 0.04 6.36
CA HIS A 320 11.44 -1.12 5.45
C HIS A 320 12.10 -0.95 4.06
N LEU A 321 12.70 0.23 3.78
CA LEU A 321 13.47 0.57 2.58
C LEU A 321 14.88 1.09 2.89
N GLY A 322 15.35 0.98 4.14
CA GLY A 322 16.70 1.36 4.54
C GLY A 322 16.86 2.84 4.86
N GLY A 323 15.83 3.50 5.42
CA GLY A 323 15.86 4.86 5.97
C GLY A 323 15.87 5.98 4.95
N PHE A 324 15.90 5.62 3.68
CA PHE A 324 15.97 6.55 2.58
C PHE A 324 14.62 7.25 2.38
N ASP A 325 14.63 8.57 2.53
CA ASP A 325 13.49 9.42 2.21
C ASP A 325 13.59 9.89 0.76
N VAL A 326 12.83 9.24 -0.11
CA VAL A 326 12.80 9.54 -1.55
C VAL A 326 12.26 10.94 -1.84
N ILE A 327 11.37 11.50 -1.00
CA ILE A 327 10.87 12.87 -1.21
C ILE A 327 11.98 13.87 -0.87
N LYS A 328 12.73 13.63 0.21
CA LYS A 328 13.89 14.43 0.57
C LYS A 328 14.96 14.39 -0.51
N PHE A 329 15.23 13.22 -1.09
CA PHE A 329 16.12 13.08 -2.25
C PHE A 329 15.68 13.97 -3.42
N TRP A 330 14.41 13.90 -3.84
CA TRP A 330 13.91 14.72 -4.95
C TRP A 330 13.89 16.22 -4.64
N ASN A 331 13.80 16.62 -3.36
CA ASN A 331 13.99 18.02 -2.98
C ASN A 331 15.43 18.48 -3.17
N GLN A 332 16.41 17.66 -2.76
CA GLN A 332 17.84 17.97 -2.94
C GLN A 332 18.24 17.99 -4.43
N GLN A 333 17.66 17.10 -5.23
CA GLN A 333 17.93 16.95 -6.66
C GLN A 333 17.12 17.91 -7.54
N SER A 334 16.32 18.81 -6.95
CA SER A 334 15.42 19.71 -7.69
C SER A 334 16.13 20.75 -8.54
N SER A 335 17.37 21.13 -8.21
CA SER A 335 18.19 22.02 -9.04
C SER A 335 18.71 21.33 -10.30
N LEU A 336 19.09 20.06 -10.19
CA LEU A 336 19.64 19.25 -11.29
C LEU A 336 18.54 18.65 -12.18
N PHE A 337 17.38 18.35 -11.59
CA PHE A 337 16.25 17.72 -12.26
C PHE A 337 14.93 18.45 -11.96
N PRO A 338 14.76 19.72 -12.36
CA PRO A 338 13.60 20.52 -11.96
C PRO A 338 12.26 19.96 -12.42
N LYS A 339 12.15 19.47 -13.66
CA LYS A 339 10.88 18.92 -14.19
C LYS A 339 10.60 17.54 -13.59
N LEU A 340 11.60 16.67 -13.58
CA LEU A 340 11.50 15.31 -13.09
C LEU A 340 11.29 15.26 -11.58
N ALA A 341 11.93 16.14 -10.79
CA ALA A 341 11.71 16.23 -9.35
C ALA A 341 10.27 16.67 -9.01
N LYS A 342 9.71 17.63 -9.75
CA LYS A 342 8.31 18.04 -9.57
C LYS A 342 7.35 16.89 -9.87
N PHE A 343 7.57 16.19 -10.98
CA PHE A 343 6.79 15.02 -11.36
C PHE A 343 6.94 13.88 -10.35
N ALA A 344 8.17 13.61 -9.90
CA ALA A 344 8.47 12.55 -8.95
C ALA A 344 7.75 12.75 -7.63
N LYS A 345 7.78 13.97 -7.08
CA LYS A 345 7.05 14.31 -5.87
C LYS A 345 5.54 14.09 -6.04
N SER A 346 4.97 14.54 -7.16
CA SER A 346 3.54 14.32 -7.44
C SER A 346 3.16 12.84 -7.48
N VAL A 347 3.97 11.99 -8.11
CA VAL A 347 3.70 10.54 -8.20
C VAL A 347 3.91 9.87 -6.85
N LEU A 348 5.06 10.10 -6.21
CA LEU A 348 5.48 9.40 -4.98
C LEU A 348 4.64 9.79 -3.75
N SER A 349 4.06 10.99 -3.72
CA SER A 349 3.10 11.39 -2.68
C SER A 349 1.74 10.71 -2.80
N THR A 350 1.46 9.98 -3.88
CA THR A 350 0.22 9.21 -4.00
C THR A 350 0.29 7.98 -3.09
N PRO A 351 -0.67 7.77 -2.16
CA PRO A 351 -0.69 6.55 -1.35
C PRO A 351 -1.11 5.34 -2.19
N CYS A 352 -0.62 4.14 -1.87
CA CYS A 352 -1.11 2.91 -2.52
C CYS A 352 -2.36 2.31 -1.86
N SER A 353 -2.82 2.89 -0.74
CA SER A 353 -3.93 2.41 0.07
C SER A 353 -4.90 3.54 0.42
N SER A 354 -6.19 3.22 0.46
CA SER A 354 -7.25 4.09 1.00
C SER A 354 -7.31 4.11 2.52
N ALA A 355 -6.46 3.34 3.22
CA ALA A 355 -6.54 3.18 4.66
C ALA A 355 -6.36 4.49 5.46
N SER A 356 -5.60 5.46 4.94
CA SER A 356 -5.43 6.76 5.62
C SER A 356 -6.76 7.52 5.70
N SER A 357 -7.51 7.61 4.60
CA SER A 357 -8.84 8.24 4.62
C SER A 357 -9.82 7.44 5.47
N GLU A 358 -9.79 6.11 5.40
CA GLU A 358 -10.60 5.25 6.28
C GLU A 358 -10.33 5.48 7.78
N ARG A 359 -9.06 5.73 8.19
CA ARG A 359 -8.73 6.08 9.58
C ARG A 359 -9.32 7.42 9.98
N VAL A 360 -9.21 8.42 9.11
CA VAL A 360 -9.82 9.75 9.35
C VAL A 360 -11.34 9.62 9.49
N PHE A 361 -11.99 8.88 8.58
CA PHE A 361 -13.44 8.62 8.64
C PHE A 361 -13.83 7.79 9.86
N SER A 362 -13.02 6.83 10.31
CA SER A 362 -13.27 6.07 11.53
C SER A 362 -13.21 6.95 12.78
N CYS A 363 -12.26 7.89 12.83
CA CYS A 363 -12.21 8.89 13.89
C CYS A 363 -13.40 9.86 13.82
N ALA A 364 -13.78 10.31 12.62
CA ALA A 364 -14.95 11.17 12.42
C ALA A 364 -16.26 10.46 12.79
N ALA A 365 -16.38 9.16 12.50
CA ALA A 365 -17.52 8.34 12.88
C ALA A 365 -17.71 8.29 14.41
N ARG A 366 -16.64 8.35 15.20
CA ARG A 366 -16.74 8.47 16.67
C ARG A 366 -17.22 9.86 17.13
N VAL A 367 -17.03 10.90 16.32
CA VAL A 367 -17.62 12.22 16.56
C VAL A 367 -19.10 12.20 16.17
N TYR A 368 -19.46 11.37 15.19
CA TYR A 368 -20.82 11.18 14.69
C TYR A 368 -21.68 10.29 15.60
N GLU A 369 -21.11 9.29 16.29
CA GLU A 369 -21.90 8.23 16.95
C GLU A 369 -21.73 8.12 18.49
N GLU A 370 -22.85 7.73 19.13
CA GLU A 370 -23.11 7.30 20.52
C GLU A 370 -23.37 8.30 21.67
N ARG A 371 -23.03 9.60 21.61
CA ARG A 371 -23.49 10.55 22.66
C ARG A 371 -23.83 11.93 22.11
N ARG A 372 -25.08 12.08 21.64
CA ARG A 372 -25.81 13.34 21.38
C ARG A 372 -24.93 14.50 20.86
N ASN A 373 -24.82 14.67 19.54
CA ASN A 373 -24.61 15.99 18.92
C ASN A 373 -24.98 15.90 17.42
N GLN A 374 -26.05 16.60 17.01
CA GLN A 374 -26.35 16.84 15.59
C GLN A 374 -25.41 17.93 15.08
N LEU A 375 -24.14 17.58 14.82
CA LEU A 375 -23.24 18.51 14.15
C LEU A 375 -23.64 18.62 12.67
N HIS A 376 -23.71 19.85 12.16
CA HIS A 376 -23.95 20.09 10.75
C HIS A 376 -22.81 19.45 9.93
N PRO A 377 -23.08 18.88 8.73
CA PRO A 377 -22.04 18.29 7.87
C PRO A 377 -20.83 19.21 7.64
N GLU A 378 -21.06 20.52 7.54
CA GLU A 378 -19.99 21.52 7.41
C GLU A 378 -19.10 21.61 8.64
N SER A 379 -19.68 21.55 9.85
CA SER A 379 -18.91 21.53 11.10
C SER A 379 -18.06 20.27 11.20
N ILE A 380 -18.58 19.12 10.75
CA ILE A 380 -17.82 17.87 10.70
C ILE A 380 -16.64 18.00 9.73
N ASN A 381 -16.88 18.52 8.53
CA ASN A 381 -15.82 18.75 7.55
C ASN A 381 -14.74 19.68 8.11
N ALA A 382 -15.13 20.77 8.78
CA ALA A 382 -14.19 21.70 9.42
C ALA A 382 -13.40 21.03 10.55
N ILE A 383 -14.05 20.24 11.41
CA ILE A 383 -13.38 19.51 12.50
C ILE A 383 -12.39 18.48 11.95
N VAL A 384 -12.80 17.71 10.94
CA VAL A 384 -11.93 16.70 10.30
C VAL A 384 -10.73 17.39 9.65
N PHE A 385 -10.95 18.48 8.92
CA PHE A 385 -9.89 19.28 8.31
C PHE A 385 -8.92 19.85 9.35
N LEU A 386 -9.42 20.52 10.40
CA LEU A 386 -8.60 21.10 11.46
C LEU A 386 -7.81 20.02 12.21
N ASN A 387 -8.42 18.87 12.50
CA ASN A 387 -7.74 17.74 13.14
C ASN A 387 -6.63 17.16 12.26
N SER A 388 -6.81 17.11 10.93
CA SER A 388 -5.73 16.71 10.02
C SER A 388 -4.61 17.74 9.97
N PHE A 389 -4.94 19.04 9.93
CA PHE A 389 -3.97 20.13 9.86
C PHE A 389 -3.13 20.26 11.14
N LEU A 390 -3.72 20.06 12.31
CA LEU A 390 -3.05 20.17 13.60
C LEU A 390 -2.21 18.94 14.00
N LYS A 391 -2.30 17.84 13.23
CA LYS A 391 -1.54 16.60 13.47
C LYS A 391 -0.18 16.57 12.78
N GLU A 392 0.04 17.48 11.82
CA GLU A 392 1.35 17.80 11.23
C GLU A 392 2.07 18.84 12.08
#